data_AF-A0A2M8S7C4-F1
#
_entry.id   AF-A0A2M8S7C4-F1
#
_cell.length_a   1.000
_cell.length_b   1.000
_cell.length_c   1.000
_cell.angle_alpha   90.00
_cell.angle_beta   90.00
_cell.angle_gamma   90.00
#
_symmetry.space_group_name_H-M   'P 1'
#
loop_
_entity.id
_entity.type
_entity.pdbx_description
1 polymer ?
#
loop_
_entity_poly.entity_id
_entity_poly.type
_entity_poly.pdbx_seq_one_letter_code
_entity_poly.pdbx_strand_id
1 'polypeptide(L)'
;MGWAIASPGNDLMRSITVKLLLAFLVISLFSVVLIVLSARWMTEREFRSYLFDQNRNNIISTLADYYSANGSWDGVENALLVPEGPPFPRGIEGGKRFFTLVDNSNHVVLAGPGDHIGDLLPQSDIENGIPIEVNGEIVGSMVTRQPTIPVNPAETAFLDRVKQIYFLSAVGVIALALLLAFLLSRTLTRPIRELTAATRAVSTGDLAQEVPVRSRDELGELAASFNQMNAKLAQSLNLRRQMTA
;
A
#
# COMPACT_ATOMS: atom_id res chain seq x y z
N MET A 1 -9.13 -3.00 62.33
CA MET A 1 -9.18 -3.80 61.09
C MET A 1 -9.41 -2.85 59.93
N GLY A 2 -8.40 -2.60 59.11
CA GLY A 2 -8.52 -1.77 57.91
C GLY A 2 -7.45 -2.22 56.91
N TRP A 3 -7.84 -3.11 56.01
CA TRP A 3 -7.00 -3.63 54.93
C TRP A 3 -7.12 -2.67 53.75
N ALA A 4 -6.06 -1.91 53.49
CA ALA A 4 -5.96 -1.07 52.30
C ALA A 4 -5.64 -1.98 51.10
N ILE A 5 -6.60 -2.10 50.19
CA ILE A 5 -6.46 -2.79 48.91
C ILE A 5 -5.51 -1.97 48.05
N ALA A 6 -4.28 -2.47 47.82
CA ALA A 6 -3.36 -1.91 46.85
C ALA A 6 -3.97 -2.07 45.44
N SER A 7 -4.24 -0.95 44.78
CA SER A 7 -4.72 -0.91 43.39
C SER A 7 -3.66 -1.49 42.43
N PRO A 8 -3.93 -2.55 41.65
CA PRO A 8 -2.96 -3.18 40.75
C PRO A 8 -2.66 -2.39 39.46
N GLY A 9 -3.16 -1.16 39.31
CA GLY A 9 -3.24 -0.50 38.02
C GLY A 9 -1.95 0.14 37.47
N ASN A 10 -0.96 0.47 38.32
CA ASN A 10 0.13 1.38 37.94
C ASN A 10 1.47 0.72 37.56
N ASP A 11 1.64 -0.59 37.77
CA ASP A 11 2.89 -1.27 37.42
C ASP A 11 2.95 -1.72 35.94
N LEU A 12 1.80 -1.91 35.29
CA LEU A 12 1.73 -2.29 33.88
C LEU A 12 2.43 -1.28 32.95
N MET A 13 2.28 0.03 33.17
CA MET A 13 2.94 1.05 32.34
C MET A 13 4.44 1.20 32.61
N ARG A 14 4.97 0.55 33.66
CA ARG A 14 6.41 0.59 33.98
C ARG A 14 7.16 -0.52 33.27
N SER A 15 6.50 -1.63 32.92
CA SER A 15 7.14 -2.81 32.35
C SER A 15 7.80 -2.58 30.99
N ILE A 16 9.00 -3.15 30.82
CA ILE A 16 9.73 -3.22 29.55
C ILE A 16 8.94 -3.99 28.48
N THR A 17 8.27 -5.06 28.87
CA THR A 17 7.45 -5.88 27.97
C THR A 17 6.33 -5.04 27.38
N VAL A 18 5.72 -4.14 28.16
CA VAL A 18 4.67 -3.23 27.68
C VAL A 18 5.23 -2.18 26.72
N LYS A 19 6.43 -1.65 26.96
CA LYS A 19 7.10 -0.72 26.02
C LYS A 19 7.38 -1.39 24.67
N LEU A 20 7.86 -2.64 24.69
CA LEU A 20 8.09 -3.44 23.48
C LEU A 20 6.78 -3.73 22.74
N LEU A 21 5.75 -4.21 23.45
CA LEU A 21 4.44 -4.47 22.87
C LEU A 21 3.83 -3.23 22.24
N LEU A 22 3.93 -2.06 22.89
CA LEU A 22 3.46 -0.80 22.33
C LEU A 22 4.25 -0.40 21.07
N ALA A 23 5.58 -0.55 21.07
CA ALA A 23 6.39 -0.25 19.88
C ALA A 23 6.02 -1.16 18.70
N PHE A 24 5.87 -2.47 18.93
CA PHE A 24 5.43 -3.42 17.91
C PHE A 24 4.00 -3.15 17.42
N LEU A 25 3.09 -2.78 18.33
CA LEU A 25 1.70 -2.46 17.98
C LEU A 25 1.64 -1.22 17.09
N VAL A 26 2.40 -0.17 17.42
CA VAL A 26 2.46 1.05 16.60
C VAL A 26 2.97 0.74 15.19
N ILE A 27 4.06 -0.01 15.07
CA ILE A 27 4.62 -0.39 13.76
C ILE A 27 3.60 -1.21 12.96
N SER A 28 2.99 -2.22 13.60
CA SER A 28 2.02 -3.10 12.95
C SER A 28 0.79 -2.34 12.48
N LEU A 29 0.26 -1.44 13.32
CA LEU A 29 -0.88 -0.59 12.98
C LEU A 29 -0.56 0.31 11.79
N PHE A 30 0.65 0.89 11.77
CA PHE A 30 1.09 1.77 10.69
C PHE A 30 1.25 1.01 9.37
N SER A 31 1.81 -0.20 9.40
CA SER A 31 1.91 -1.07 8.23
C SER A 31 0.53 -1.46 7.68
N VAL A 32 -0.42 -1.81 8.55
CA VAL A 32 -1.79 -2.15 8.14
C VAL A 32 -2.47 -0.97 7.47
N VAL A 33 -2.38 0.23 8.05
CA VAL A 33 -2.94 1.44 7.44
C VAL A 33 -2.34 1.70 6.06
N LEU A 34 -1.02 1.58 5.92
CA LEU A 34 -0.33 1.77 4.64
C LEU A 34 -0.76 0.74 3.59
N ILE A 35 -0.87 -0.54 3.97
CA ILE A 35 -1.32 -1.62 3.09
C ILE A 35 -2.75 -1.38 2.65
N VAL A 36 -3.67 -1.01 3.56
CA VAL A 36 -5.08 -0.74 3.22
C VAL A 36 -5.20 0.42 2.26
N LEU A 37 -4.45 1.51 2.49
CA LEU A 37 -4.42 2.65 1.57
C LEU A 37 -3.88 2.26 0.19
N SER A 38 -2.80 1.49 0.16
CA SER A 38 -2.18 1.00 -1.08
C SER A 38 -3.10 0.06 -1.86
N ALA A 39 -3.73 -0.90 -1.17
CA ALA A 39 -4.66 -1.86 -1.79
C ALA A 39 -5.91 -1.17 -2.35
N ARG A 40 -6.51 -0.22 -1.60
CA ARG A 40 -7.63 0.58 -2.12
C ARG A 40 -7.27 1.34 -3.38
N TRP A 41 -6.03 1.82 -3.47
CA TRP A 41 -5.56 2.59 -4.63
C TRP A 41 -5.20 1.71 -5.84
N MET A 42 -4.59 0.55 -5.61
CA MET A 42 -4.22 -0.38 -6.67
C MET A 42 -5.45 -0.96 -7.39
N THR A 43 -6.50 -1.28 -6.62
CA THR A 43 -7.73 -1.88 -7.15
C THR A 43 -8.45 -0.96 -8.16
N GLU A 44 -8.44 0.36 -7.92
CA GLU A 44 -9.11 1.34 -8.80
C GLU A 44 -8.39 1.54 -10.14
N ARG A 45 -7.08 1.25 -10.21
CA ARG A 45 -6.29 1.37 -11.44
C ARG A 45 -6.43 0.17 -12.36
N GLU A 46 -6.48 -1.06 -11.83
CA GLU A 46 -6.56 -2.29 -12.63
C GLU A 46 -7.98 -2.59 -13.13
N PHE A 47 -9.02 -2.24 -12.37
CA PHE A 47 -10.41 -2.57 -12.74
C PHE A 47 -10.84 -1.95 -14.07
N ARG A 48 -10.36 -0.74 -14.39
CA ARG A 48 -10.70 -0.06 -15.64
C ARG A 48 -10.13 -0.78 -16.85
N SER A 49 -8.86 -1.19 -16.83
CA SER A 49 -8.25 -1.91 -17.96
C SER A 49 -8.93 -3.26 -18.21
N TYR A 50 -9.28 -3.99 -17.14
CA TYR A 50 -9.91 -5.30 -17.23
C TYR A 50 -11.31 -5.24 -17.88
N LEU A 51 -12.13 -4.25 -17.52
CA LEU A 51 -13.48 -4.12 -18.10
C LEU A 51 -13.44 -3.74 -19.60
N PHE A 52 -12.46 -2.96 -20.04
CA PHE A 52 -12.35 -2.58 -21.46
C PHE A 52 -11.89 -3.75 -22.33
N ASP A 53 -10.92 -4.54 -21.87
CA ASP A 53 -10.39 -5.66 -22.65
C ASP A 53 -11.41 -6.80 -22.82
N GLN A 54 -12.15 -7.15 -21.76
CA GLN A 54 -13.17 -8.20 -21.85
C GLN A 54 -14.38 -7.77 -22.70
N ASN A 55 -14.85 -6.54 -22.56
CA ASN A 55 -15.99 -6.05 -23.34
C ASN A 55 -15.66 -5.93 -24.84
N ARG A 56 -14.42 -5.58 -25.19
CA ARG A 56 -13.94 -5.45 -26.57
C ARG A 56 -14.11 -6.72 -27.39
N ASN A 57 -13.68 -7.87 -26.85
CA ASN A 57 -13.77 -9.14 -27.57
C ASN A 57 -15.22 -9.59 -27.78
N ASN A 58 -16.10 -9.32 -26.81
CA ASN A 58 -17.53 -9.62 -26.92
C ASN A 58 -18.22 -8.77 -28.01
N ILE A 59 -17.87 -7.49 -28.11
CA ILE A 59 -18.38 -6.62 -29.19
C ILE A 59 -17.95 -7.14 -30.55
N ILE A 60 -16.67 -7.50 -30.72
CA ILE A 60 -16.15 -8.03 -31.99
C ILE A 60 -16.89 -9.32 -32.38
N SER A 61 -17.06 -10.26 -31.46
CA SER A 61 -17.78 -11.51 -31.74
C SER A 61 -19.25 -11.23 -32.10
N THR A 62 -19.92 -10.34 -31.37
CA THR A 62 -21.32 -9.97 -31.65
C THR A 62 -21.47 -9.34 -33.04
N LEU A 63 -20.53 -8.49 -33.44
CA LEU A 63 -20.53 -7.87 -34.77
C LEU A 63 -20.25 -8.87 -35.88
N ALA A 64 -19.30 -9.79 -35.67
CA ALA A 64 -19.00 -10.86 -36.61
C ALA A 64 -20.21 -11.81 -36.79
N ASP A 65 -20.86 -12.20 -35.69
CA ASP A 65 -22.06 -13.05 -35.69
C ASP A 65 -23.22 -12.36 -36.42
N TYR A 66 -23.41 -11.05 -36.17
CA TYR A 66 -24.44 -10.26 -36.84
C TYR A 66 -24.23 -10.23 -38.35
N TYR A 67 -23.01 -9.94 -38.80
CA TYR A 67 -22.70 -9.87 -40.22
C TYR A 67 -22.81 -11.25 -40.87
N SER A 68 -22.36 -12.31 -40.18
CA SER A 68 -22.50 -13.69 -40.66
C SER A 68 -23.97 -14.11 -40.81
N ALA A 69 -24.89 -13.59 -40.01
CA ALA A 69 -26.31 -13.93 -40.07
C ALA A 69 -27.10 -13.12 -41.10
N ASN A 70 -26.77 -11.84 -41.28
CA ASN A 70 -27.54 -10.91 -42.12
C ASN A 70 -26.88 -10.62 -43.48
N GLY A 71 -25.56 -10.79 -43.59
CA GLY A 71 -24.79 -10.46 -44.79
C GLY A 71 -24.63 -8.95 -45.06
N SER A 72 -25.15 -8.09 -44.17
CA SER A 72 -24.98 -6.63 -44.24
C SER A 72 -24.89 -6.02 -42.84
N TRP A 73 -24.46 -4.75 -42.79
CA TRP A 73 -24.43 -3.96 -41.56
C TRP A 73 -25.76 -3.23 -41.27
N ASP A 74 -26.78 -3.39 -42.12
CA ASP A 74 -28.06 -2.70 -41.94
C ASP A 74 -28.72 -3.17 -40.66
N GLY A 75 -29.05 -2.25 -39.74
CA GLY A 75 -29.70 -2.58 -38.47
C GLY A 75 -28.76 -3.06 -37.36
N VAL A 76 -27.43 -3.04 -37.58
CA VAL A 76 -26.42 -3.46 -36.59
C VAL A 76 -26.53 -2.70 -35.26
N GLU A 77 -27.09 -1.50 -35.27
CA GLU A 77 -27.37 -0.70 -34.08
C GLU A 77 -28.32 -1.39 -33.08
N ASN A 78 -29.15 -2.33 -33.53
CA ASN A 78 -30.09 -3.08 -32.71
C ASN A 78 -29.47 -4.37 -32.13
N ALA A 79 -28.42 -4.90 -32.77
CA ALA A 79 -27.71 -6.09 -32.31
C ALA A 79 -26.81 -5.80 -31.11
N LEU A 80 -26.33 -4.57 -31.01
CA LEU A 80 -25.54 -4.09 -29.88
C LEU A 80 -26.46 -3.55 -28.78
N LEU A 81 -26.95 -4.45 -27.93
CA LEU A 81 -27.37 -4.08 -26.58
C LEU A 81 -26.11 -3.67 -25.80
N VAL A 82 -25.63 -2.45 -26.01
CA VAL A 82 -24.51 -1.94 -25.21
C VAL A 82 -25.03 -1.84 -23.78
N PRO A 83 -24.53 -2.67 -22.83
CA PRO A 83 -24.86 -2.45 -21.43
C PRO A 83 -24.44 -1.02 -21.10
N GLU A 84 -25.24 -0.27 -20.35
CA GLU A 84 -24.78 1.05 -19.89
C GLU A 84 -23.41 0.87 -19.27
N GLY A 85 -22.37 1.38 -19.95
CA GLY A 85 -21.02 1.35 -19.42
C GLY A 85 -20.99 2.14 -18.10
N PRO A 86 -19.97 1.94 -17.25
CA PRO A 86 -19.82 2.75 -16.06
C PRO A 86 -19.91 4.24 -16.43
N PRO A 87 -20.62 5.07 -15.64
CA PRO A 87 -20.81 6.48 -15.94
C PRO A 87 -19.44 7.15 -16.11
N PHE A 88 -19.25 7.83 -17.24
CA PHE A 88 -18.04 8.60 -17.47
C PHE A 88 -17.89 9.72 -16.41
N PRO A 89 -16.66 10.07 -16.03
CA PRO A 89 -16.41 11.31 -15.29
C PRO A 89 -17.01 12.51 -16.05
N ARG A 90 -17.64 13.43 -15.32
CA ARG A 90 -18.33 14.62 -15.87
C ARG A 90 -17.46 15.36 -16.91
N GLY A 91 -18.00 15.56 -18.11
CA GLY A 91 -17.41 16.38 -19.17
C GLY A 91 -17.31 15.71 -20.54
N ILE A 92 -17.55 14.39 -20.64
CA ILE A 92 -17.67 13.69 -21.92
C ILE A 92 -19.16 13.59 -22.27
N GLU A 93 -19.68 14.58 -22.98
CA GLU A 93 -20.96 14.43 -23.69
C GLU A 93 -20.71 13.63 -24.98
N GLY A 94 -20.94 12.33 -24.91
CA GLY A 94 -20.83 11.43 -26.05
C GLY A 94 -21.48 10.10 -25.68
N GLY A 95 -22.69 9.87 -26.20
CA GLY A 95 -23.57 8.80 -25.75
C GLY A 95 -22.98 7.40 -25.91
N LYS A 96 -23.28 6.53 -24.93
CA LYS A 96 -23.48 5.07 -24.97
C LYS A 96 -22.51 4.14 -25.75
N ARG A 97 -21.59 4.60 -26.61
CA ARG A 97 -20.69 3.80 -27.46
C ARG A 97 -19.30 4.43 -27.48
N PHE A 98 -18.25 3.61 -27.38
CA PHE A 98 -16.83 4.03 -27.29
C PHE A 98 -16.05 3.77 -28.58
N PHE A 99 -16.72 3.30 -29.62
CA PHE A 99 -16.11 2.85 -30.87
C PHE A 99 -17.01 3.24 -32.04
N THR A 100 -16.39 3.34 -33.21
CA THR A 100 -17.02 3.54 -34.52
C THR A 100 -16.84 2.27 -35.32
N LEU A 101 -17.90 1.77 -35.95
CA LEU A 101 -17.83 0.65 -36.89
C LEU A 101 -17.82 1.20 -38.31
N VAL A 102 -16.85 0.78 -39.11
CA VAL A 102 -16.82 1.02 -40.54
C VAL A 102 -16.99 -0.27 -41.32
N ASP A 103 -17.55 -0.16 -42.52
CA ASP A 103 -17.57 -1.25 -43.49
C ASP A 103 -16.20 -1.43 -44.19
N ASN A 104 -16.14 -2.38 -45.13
CA ASN A 104 -14.96 -2.66 -45.95
C ASN A 104 -14.57 -1.52 -46.93
N SER A 105 -15.42 -0.52 -47.08
CA SER A 105 -15.20 0.67 -47.90
C SER A 105 -14.83 1.89 -47.05
N ASN A 106 -14.57 1.69 -45.75
CA ASN A 106 -14.24 2.68 -44.73
C ASN A 106 -15.38 3.67 -44.42
N HIS A 107 -16.61 3.37 -44.82
CA HIS A 107 -17.78 4.17 -44.46
C HIS A 107 -18.29 3.79 -43.08
N VAL A 108 -18.59 4.78 -42.26
CA VAL A 108 -19.14 4.59 -40.92
C VAL A 108 -20.54 4.01 -41.03
N VAL A 109 -20.71 2.76 -40.59
CA VAL A 109 -22.01 2.09 -40.46
C VAL A 109 -22.57 2.21 -39.05
N LEU A 110 -21.69 2.41 -38.05
CA LEU A 110 -22.09 2.71 -36.68
C LEU A 110 -21.25 3.85 -36.12
N ALA A 111 -21.89 4.98 -35.85
CA ALA A 111 -21.22 6.15 -35.31
C ALA A 111 -20.80 5.98 -33.84
N GLY A 112 -19.51 6.20 -33.57
CA GLY A 112 -18.95 6.41 -32.24
C GLY A 112 -18.75 7.90 -31.90
N PRO A 113 -18.05 8.22 -30.80
CA PRO A 113 -17.85 9.61 -30.38
C PRO A 113 -17.13 10.44 -31.44
N GLY A 114 -17.81 11.48 -31.94
CA GLY A 114 -17.27 12.42 -32.93
C GLY A 114 -17.34 11.95 -34.39
N ASP A 115 -18.04 10.85 -34.67
CA ASP A 115 -18.31 10.35 -36.02
C ASP A 115 -19.80 10.38 -36.34
N HIS A 116 -20.14 10.42 -37.63
CA HIS A 116 -21.51 10.30 -38.12
C HIS A 116 -21.63 9.12 -39.08
N ILE A 117 -22.82 8.53 -39.13
CA ILE A 117 -23.12 7.44 -40.08
C ILE A 117 -22.95 7.97 -41.51
N GLY A 118 -22.23 7.23 -42.34
CA GLY A 118 -21.89 7.57 -43.72
C GLY A 118 -20.55 8.30 -43.89
N ASP A 119 -19.93 8.80 -42.82
CA ASP A 119 -18.61 9.42 -42.89
C ASP A 119 -17.57 8.45 -43.48
N LEU A 120 -16.65 8.94 -44.32
CA LEU A 120 -15.54 8.14 -44.83
C LEU A 120 -14.33 8.36 -43.92
N LEU A 121 -13.88 7.33 -43.22
CA LEU A 121 -12.72 7.45 -42.35
C LEU A 121 -11.39 7.33 -43.13
N PRO A 122 -10.35 8.10 -42.76
CA PRO A 122 -9.02 7.97 -43.34
C PRO A 122 -8.44 6.56 -43.12
N GLN A 123 -7.65 6.07 -44.06
CA GLN A 123 -7.02 4.76 -43.96
C GLN A 123 -6.14 4.61 -42.69
N SER A 124 -5.54 5.70 -42.21
CA SER A 124 -4.79 5.71 -40.95
C SER A 124 -5.64 5.31 -39.73
N ASP A 125 -6.93 5.65 -39.73
CA ASP A 125 -7.84 5.30 -38.63
C ASP A 125 -8.21 3.81 -38.69
N ILE A 126 -8.29 3.26 -39.90
CA ILE A 126 -8.60 1.85 -40.15
C ILE A 126 -7.40 0.96 -39.80
N GLU A 127 -6.18 1.37 -40.17
CA GLU A 127 -4.93 0.66 -39.83
C GLU A 127 -4.70 0.56 -38.31
N ASN A 128 -5.17 1.55 -37.55
CA ASN A 128 -5.14 1.54 -36.09
C ASN A 128 -6.40 0.92 -35.47
N GLY A 129 -7.38 0.55 -36.29
CA GLY A 129 -8.60 -0.12 -35.91
C GLY A 129 -8.41 -1.63 -35.72
N ILE A 130 -9.47 -2.29 -35.26
CA ILE A 130 -9.50 -3.74 -35.09
C ILE A 130 -10.36 -4.32 -36.21
N PRO A 131 -9.80 -5.19 -37.08
CA PRO A 131 -10.57 -5.78 -38.16
C PRO A 131 -11.62 -6.74 -37.61
N ILE A 132 -12.79 -6.75 -38.25
CA ILE A 132 -13.84 -7.75 -37.99
C ILE A 132 -13.79 -8.74 -39.14
N GLU A 133 -13.42 -9.97 -38.82
CA GLU A 133 -13.25 -11.04 -39.77
C GLU A 133 -14.42 -12.02 -39.68
N VAL A 134 -15.01 -12.35 -40.83
CA VAL A 134 -16.02 -13.40 -40.95
C VAL A 134 -15.54 -14.35 -42.03
N ASN A 135 -15.38 -15.64 -41.69
CA ASN A 135 -14.86 -16.68 -42.61
C ASN A 135 -13.50 -16.35 -43.27
N GLY A 136 -12.66 -15.55 -42.61
CA GLY A 136 -11.34 -15.16 -43.11
C GLY A 136 -11.34 -13.94 -44.04
N GLU A 137 -12.49 -13.28 -44.22
CA GLU A 137 -12.60 -12.01 -44.95
C GLU A 137 -12.87 -10.85 -43.96
N ILE A 138 -12.21 -9.72 -44.17
CA ILE A 138 -12.44 -8.50 -43.37
C ILE A 138 -13.70 -7.81 -43.90
N VAL A 139 -14.77 -7.84 -43.12
CA VAL A 139 -16.09 -7.31 -43.49
C VAL A 139 -16.34 -5.90 -42.96
N GLY A 140 -15.46 -5.43 -42.09
CA GLY A 140 -15.47 -4.10 -41.50
C GLY A 140 -14.33 -3.94 -40.50
N SER A 141 -14.22 -2.75 -39.92
CA SER A 141 -13.24 -2.45 -38.88
C SER A 141 -13.86 -1.66 -37.75
N MET A 142 -13.53 -2.04 -36.51
CA MET A 142 -13.91 -1.32 -35.32
C MET A 142 -12.80 -0.32 -34.96
N VAL A 143 -13.06 0.96 -35.19
CA VAL A 143 -12.16 2.06 -34.86
C VAL A 143 -12.49 2.54 -33.45
N THR A 144 -11.54 2.37 -32.54
CA THR A 144 -11.66 2.97 -31.21
C THR A 144 -10.96 4.31 -31.24
N ARG A 145 -11.74 5.39 -31.37
CA ARG A 145 -11.24 6.70 -30.97
C ARG A 145 -11.11 6.66 -29.47
N GLN A 146 -9.91 6.33 -28.98
CA GLN A 146 -9.60 6.70 -27.61
C GLN A 146 -9.87 8.20 -27.56
N PRO A 147 -10.84 8.68 -26.76
CA PRO A 147 -10.84 10.10 -26.48
C PRO A 147 -9.41 10.34 -26.01
N THR A 148 -8.67 11.18 -26.72
CA THR A 148 -7.54 11.85 -26.11
C THR A 148 -8.20 12.65 -25.02
N ILE A 149 -8.49 12.02 -23.88
CA ILE A 149 -9.02 12.68 -22.69
C ILE A 149 -7.94 13.72 -22.47
N PRO A 150 -8.19 15.01 -22.80
CA PRO A 150 -7.17 16.01 -22.68
C PRO A 150 -6.84 15.97 -21.21
N VAL A 151 -5.63 15.47 -20.88
CA VAL A 151 -5.32 14.96 -19.54
C VAL A 151 -5.79 16.03 -18.59
N ASN A 152 -6.89 15.76 -17.88
CA ASN A 152 -7.60 16.85 -17.24
C ASN A 152 -6.58 17.43 -16.27
N PRO A 153 -6.28 18.74 -16.28
CA PRO A 153 -5.32 19.31 -15.35
C PRO A 153 -5.70 18.98 -13.89
N ALA A 154 -6.98 18.73 -13.62
CA ALA A 154 -7.46 18.22 -12.36
C ALA A 154 -7.06 16.77 -12.07
N GLU A 155 -6.97 15.90 -13.08
CA GLU A 155 -6.53 14.50 -12.94
C GLU A 155 -5.02 14.39 -12.69
N THR A 156 -4.19 15.15 -13.41
CA THR A 156 -2.74 15.18 -13.13
C THR A 156 -2.47 15.76 -11.74
N ALA A 157 -3.13 16.87 -11.39
CA ALA A 157 -3.04 17.47 -10.06
C ALA A 157 -3.53 16.50 -8.96
N PHE A 158 -4.55 15.69 -9.23
CA PHE A 158 -5.00 14.65 -8.31
C PHE A 158 -3.94 13.56 -8.13
N LEU A 159 -3.40 13.02 -9.22
CA LEU A 159 -2.36 11.98 -9.16
C LEU A 159 -1.11 12.47 -8.44
N ASP A 160 -0.72 13.73 -8.62
CA ASP A 160 0.45 14.29 -7.96
C ASP A 160 0.19 14.53 -6.47
N ARG A 161 -1.01 14.99 -6.08
CA ARG A 161 -1.41 15.05 -4.67
C ARG A 161 -1.38 13.69 -4.01
N VAL A 162 -1.85 12.65 -4.71
CA VAL A 162 -1.85 11.28 -4.21
C VAL A 162 -0.40 10.78 -4.01
N LYS A 163 0.49 10.97 -5.00
CA LYS A 163 1.92 10.64 -4.86
C LYS A 163 2.56 11.38 -3.69
N GLN A 164 2.24 12.66 -3.52
CA GLN A 164 2.75 13.47 -2.42
C GLN A 164 2.29 12.93 -1.06
N ILE A 165 1.01 12.60 -0.90
CA ILE A 165 0.49 11.99 0.33
C ILE A 165 1.19 10.65 0.62
N TYR A 166 1.43 9.82 -0.40
CA TYR A 166 2.19 8.58 -0.23
C TYR A 166 3.62 8.83 0.21
N PHE A 167 4.31 9.78 -0.42
CA PHE A 167 5.67 10.13 -0.06
C PHE A 167 5.76 10.63 1.39
N LEU A 168 4.88 11.56 1.78
CA LEU A 168 4.81 12.06 3.16
C LEU A 168 4.47 10.94 4.16
N SER A 169 3.55 10.03 3.80
CA SER A 169 3.19 8.89 4.64
C SER A 169 4.40 7.97 4.83
N ALA A 170 5.10 7.60 3.75
CA ALA A 170 6.28 6.74 3.80
C ALA A 170 7.41 7.37 4.64
N VAL A 171 7.69 8.66 4.45
CA VAL A 171 8.63 9.41 5.28
C VAL A 171 8.20 9.39 6.75
N GLY A 172 6.91 9.55 7.03
CA GLY A 172 6.33 9.44 8.36
C GLY A 172 6.55 8.08 9.02
N VAL A 173 6.35 6.96 8.29
CA VAL A 173 6.64 5.59 8.79
C VAL A 173 8.10 5.50 9.20
N ILE A 174 9.01 5.91 8.31
CA ILE A 174 10.45 5.75 8.49
C ILE A 174 10.92 6.58 9.68
N ALA A 175 10.46 7.82 9.79
CA ALA A 175 10.76 8.69 10.92
C ALA A 175 10.29 8.08 12.25
N LEU A 176 9.07 7.54 12.27
CA LEU A 176 8.52 6.89 13.46
C LEU A 176 9.29 5.61 13.84
N ALA A 177 9.65 4.79 12.87
CA ALA A 177 10.45 3.59 13.09
C ALA A 177 11.85 3.91 13.64
N LEU A 178 12.52 4.92 13.08
CA LEU A 178 13.81 5.40 13.58
C LEU A 178 13.71 5.97 15.00
N LEU A 179 12.67 6.74 15.28
CA LEU A 179 12.40 7.27 16.62
C LEU A 179 12.21 6.13 17.64
N LEU A 180 11.39 5.13 17.32
CA LEU A 180 11.16 3.97 18.17
C LEU A 180 12.45 3.17 18.38
N ALA A 181 13.21 2.90 17.31
CA ALA A 181 14.50 2.20 17.40
C ALA A 181 15.51 2.95 18.29
N PHE A 182 15.57 4.28 18.17
CA PHE A 182 16.42 5.12 19.01
C PHE A 182 15.99 5.06 20.49
N LEU A 183 14.69 5.17 20.78
CA LEU A 183 14.16 5.05 22.13
C LEU A 183 14.45 3.68 22.74
N LEU A 184 14.24 2.61 21.97
CA LEU A 184 14.49 1.24 22.41
C LEU A 184 15.98 0.99 22.68
N SER A 185 16.86 1.50 21.82
CA SER A 185 18.31 1.43 22.01
C SER A 185 18.74 2.10 23.32
N ARG A 186 18.17 3.27 23.64
CA ARG A 186 18.51 4.05 24.84
C ARG A 186 17.91 3.46 26.12
N THR A 187 16.71 2.88 26.05
CA THR A 187 15.97 2.39 27.22
C THR A 187 16.23 0.93 27.55
N LEU A 188 16.59 0.10 26.57
CA LEU A 188 16.83 -1.33 26.75
C LEU A 188 18.27 -1.71 26.42
N THR A 189 18.69 -1.49 25.16
CA THR A 189 19.96 -2.03 24.67
C THR A 189 21.16 -1.48 25.43
N ARG A 190 21.16 -0.18 25.76
CA ARG A 190 22.27 0.45 26.49
C ARG A 190 22.39 -0.06 27.94
N PRO A 191 21.35 -0.02 28.80
CA PRO A 191 21.45 -0.59 30.15
C PRO A 191 21.83 -2.08 30.18
N ILE A 192 21.32 -2.88 29.23
CA ILE A 192 21.67 -4.31 29.14
C ILE A 192 23.16 -4.49 28.80
N ARG A 193 23.70 -3.70 27.87
CA ARG A 193 25.14 -3.72 27.55
C ARG A 193 26.00 -3.30 28.73
N GLU A 194 25.59 -2.27 29.46
CA GLU A 194 26.29 -1.80 30.66
C GLU A 194 26.28 -2.87 31.77
N LEU A 195 25.14 -3.51 32.04
CA LEU A 195 25.04 -4.64 32.97
C LEU A 195 25.93 -5.83 32.55
N THR A 196 25.91 -6.16 31.26
CA THR A 196 26.72 -7.25 30.72
C THR A 196 28.21 -6.96 30.89
N ALA A 197 28.65 -5.73 30.62
CA ALA A 197 30.03 -5.31 30.78
C ALA A 197 30.46 -5.34 32.25
N ALA A 198 29.64 -4.79 33.16
CA ALA A 198 29.93 -4.79 34.59
C ALA A 198 30.00 -6.22 35.16
N THR A 199 29.09 -7.10 34.74
CA THR A 199 29.10 -8.52 35.15
C THR A 199 30.38 -9.23 34.71
N ARG A 200 30.85 -8.96 33.48
CA ARG A 200 32.13 -9.50 32.99
C ARG A 200 33.32 -8.98 33.80
N ALA A 201 33.36 -7.69 34.13
CA ALA A 201 34.42 -7.11 34.96
C ALA A 201 34.47 -7.75 36.37
N VAL A 202 33.30 -7.92 37.00
CA VAL A 202 33.17 -8.62 38.29
C VAL A 202 33.69 -10.05 38.21
N SER A 203 33.41 -10.77 37.10
CA SER A 203 33.92 -12.14 36.91
C SER A 203 35.45 -12.22 36.79
N THR A 204 36.11 -11.13 36.40
CA THR A 204 37.57 -11.00 36.35
C THR A 204 38.16 -10.44 37.66
N GLY A 205 37.34 -10.21 38.68
CA GLY A 205 37.77 -9.72 40.00
C GLY A 205 37.78 -8.19 40.14
N ASP A 206 37.36 -7.44 39.13
CA ASP A 206 37.14 -5.99 39.22
C ASP A 206 35.76 -5.70 39.84
N LEU A 207 35.75 -5.41 41.14
CA LEU A 207 34.54 -5.11 41.90
C LEU A 207 34.27 -3.61 42.05
N ALA A 208 35.05 -2.74 41.41
CA ALA A 208 34.84 -1.29 41.48
C ALA A 208 33.73 -0.79 40.52
N GLN A 209 33.15 -1.67 39.71
CA GLN A 209 32.14 -1.31 38.72
C GLN A 209 30.75 -1.12 39.32
N GLU A 210 30.09 -0.03 38.97
CA GLU A 210 28.69 0.23 39.30
C GLU A 210 27.87 0.48 38.03
N VAL A 211 26.65 -0.05 38.00
CA VAL A 211 25.70 0.15 36.89
C VAL A 211 24.70 1.24 37.29
N PRO A 212 24.53 2.31 36.49
CA PRO A 212 23.59 3.36 36.85
C PRO A 212 22.13 2.90 36.74
N VAL A 213 21.36 3.10 37.81
CA VAL A 213 19.91 2.82 37.86
C VAL A 213 19.16 3.97 37.18
N ARG A 214 18.79 3.78 35.91
CA ARG A 214 18.15 4.83 35.07
C ARG A 214 16.64 4.69 34.90
N SER A 215 16.09 3.55 35.29
CA SER A 215 14.66 3.26 35.12
C SER A 215 14.06 2.78 36.43
N ARG A 216 12.74 2.84 36.52
CA ARG A 216 11.94 2.30 37.63
C ARG A 216 11.18 1.05 37.21
N ASP A 217 11.70 0.36 36.21
CA ASP A 217 11.18 -0.87 35.64
C ASP A 217 12.09 -2.06 35.98
N GLU A 218 11.85 -3.20 35.33
CA GLU A 218 12.57 -4.45 35.61
C GLU A 218 14.10 -4.31 35.38
N LEU A 219 14.55 -3.48 34.42
CA LEU A 219 15.98 -3.23 34.23
C LEU A 219 16.56 -2.34 35.34
N GLY A 220 15.77 -1.39 35.85
CA GLY A 220 16.16 -0.58 37.00
C GLY A 220 16.35 -1.42 38.25
N GLU A 221 15.40 -2.31 38.52
CA GLU A 221 15.45 -3.25 39.64
C GLU A 221 16.63 -4.23 39.51
N LEU A 222 16.88 -4.73 38.30
CA LEU A 222 18.03 -5.58 38.02
C LEU A 222 19.37 -4.86 38.25
N ALA A 223 19.48 -3.60 37.80
CA ALA A 223 20.68 -2.79 38.03
C ALA A 223 20.92 -2.51 39.53
N ALA A 224 19.86 -2.18 40.28
CA ALA A 224 19.96 -1.98 41.72
C ALA A 224 20.39 -3.27 42.44
N SER A 225 19.80 -4.41 42.07
CA SER A 225 20.13 -5.72 42.62
C SER A 225 21.58 -6.13 42.32
N PHE A 226 22.05 -5.86 41.09
CA PHE A 226 23.43 -6.09 40.68
C PHE A 226 24.41 -5.28 41.54
N ASN A 227 24.18 -3.97 41.70
CA ASN A 227 25.07 -3.12 42.50
C ASN A 227 25.12 -3.58 43.97
N GLN A 228 23.98 -3.96 44.55
CA GLN A 228 23.94 -4.45 45.93
C GLN A 228 24.73 -5.75 46.10
N MET A 229 24.62 -6.68 45.15
CA MET A 229 25.42 -7.91 45.14
C MET A 229 26.92 -7.60 45.03
N ASN A 230 27.31 -6.71 44.09
CA ASN A 230 28.71 -6.35 43.89
C ASN A 230 29.32 -5.71 45.15
N ALA A 231 28.59 -4.80 45.81
CA ALA A 231 29.03 -4.18 47.06
C ALA A 231 29.25 -5.20 48.19
N LYS A 232 28.35 -6.18 48.35
CA LYS A 232 28.49 -7.27 49.33
C LYS A 232 29.71 -8.16 49.04
N LEU A 233 29.96 -8.45 47.76
CA LEU A 233 31.12 -9.26 47.35
C LEU A 233 32.44 -8.52 47.64
N ALA A 234 32.51 -7.23 47.33
CA ALA A 234 33.67 -6.39 47.62
C ALA A 234 33.97 -6.33 49.12
N GLN A 235 32.93 -6.15 49.94
CA GLN A 235 33.05 -6.17 51.39
C GLN A 235 33.58 -7.52 51.89
N SER A 236 33.02 -8.64 51.42
CA SER A 236 33.44 -9.99 51.82
C SER A 236 34.91 -10.27 51.48
N LEU A 237 35.40 -9.85 50.30
CA LEU A 237 36.80 -10.01 49.93
C LEU A 237 37.74 -9.16 50.79
N ASN A 238 37.34 -7.93 51.12
CA ASN A 238 38.14 -7.06 51.99
C ASN A 238 38.28 -7.63 53.41
N LEU A 239 37.19 -8.16 53.98
CA LEU A 239 37.24 -8.85 55.29
C LEU A 239 38.17 -10.07 55.24
N ARG A 240 38.08 -10.88 54.18
CA ARG A 240 38.98 -12.02 53.99
C ARG A 240 40.45 -11.60 53.96
N ARG A 241 40.79 -10.54 53.22
CA ARG A 241 42.17 -10.04 53.13
C ARG A 241 42.72 -9.54 54.46
N GLN A 242 41.88 -8.94 55.31
CA GLN A 242 42.27 -8.48 56.65
C GLN A 242 42.56 -9.62 57.63
N MET A 243 41.97 -10.81 57.43
CA MET A 243 42.20 -11.97 58.29
C MET A 243 43.42 -12.80 57.89
N THR A 244 43.97 -12.59 56.68
CA THR A 244 45.10 -13.35 56.13
C THR A 244 46.44 -12.60 56.15
N ALA A 245 46.45 -11.36 56.64
CA ALA A 245 47.65 -10.51 56.78
C ALA A 245 48.09 -10.46 58.25
#